data_AF-A0A1L8DB71-F1
#
_entry.id   AF-A0A1L8DB71-F1
#
_cell.length_a   1.000
_cell.length_b   1.000
_cell.length_c   1.000
_cell.angle_alpha   90.00
_cell.angle_beta   90.00
_cell.angle_gamma   90.00
#
_symmetry.space_group_name_H-M   'P 1'
#
loop_
_entity.id
_entity.type
_entity.pdbx_description
1 polymer ?
#
loop_
_entity_poly.entity_id
_entity_poly.type
_entity_poly.pdbx_seq_one_letter_code
_entity_poly.pdbx_strand_id
1 'polypeptide(L)'
;KISGKKRTIPKDSPLAPIGKIFNLVPHLVHSAAGKQSLGRNREPRFVPFEPYKAAVTPIIPFRKPPILRSRNNLDLGVLVSQLSDIKTCELQGMSESRSAIGCMSDSDAKINALEQQVKELSRDKEYFEGQLKFQVQVNTELKNLLVAALGEDIQTRVNVLTEDKLQLARALVDSANNISTHTEQIEYLAGQSEVWRSKFLASSLMVEELARWKASLTQKNNLLVSSNKQLLEMTSRQVRDMARDVLKNLRFLGQIKELRLRSGNAVDLLAECVNISQQLVLHSGVGMPEELNLENLEHFTEAENAAIKALQNSNQPLMSTDEAFKAIVGQAFPSILAMRKDSTATEESVNDALPK
;
A
#
# COMPACT_ATOMS: atom_id res chain seq x y z
N LYS A 1 30.19 51.44 10.09
CA LYS A 1 30.74 50.58 11.18
C LYS A 1 29.57 49.74 11.70
N ILE A 2 29.44 48.42 11.59
CA ILE A 2 30.39 47.30 11.57
C ILE A 2 29.81 46.14 10.71
N SER A 3 30.60 45.70 9.72
CA SER A 3 30.84 44.34 9.23
C SER A 3 29.93 43.18 9.69
N GLY A 4 29.07 42.68 8.77
CA GLY A 4 28.50 41.34 8.83
C GLY A 4 29.42 40.29 8.18
N LYS A 5 30.04 39.44 9.01
CA LYS A 5 30.98 38.39 8.62
C LYS A 5 30.23 37.21 7.95
N LYS A 6 30.44 36.97 6.66
CA LYS A 6 29.97 35.74 5.97
C LYS A 6 30.71 34.53 6.56
N ARG A 7 29.99 33.63 7.23
CA ARG A 7 30.50 32.30 7.58
C ARG A 7 30.33 31.39 6.36
N THR A 8 31.45 31.04 5.73
CA THR A 8 31.54 29.96 4.76
C THR A 8 31.50 28.63 5.51
N ILE A 9 30.50 27.81 5.23
CA ILE A 9 30.39 26.44 5.76
C ILE A 9 31.26 25.53 4.86
N PRO A 10 32.10 24.64 5.42
CA PRO A 10 32.93 23.74 4.63
C PRO A 10 32.08 22.75 3.82
N LYS A 11 32.50 22.50 2.58
CA LYS A 11 32.04 21.37 1.77
C LYS A 11 32.51 20.09 2.45
N ASP A 12 31.58 19.29 2.95
CA ASP A 12 31.59 17.82 3.05
C ASP A 12 30.69 17.35 4.20
N SER A 13 29.40 17.22 3.89
CA SER A 13 28.40 16.57 4.75
C SER A 13 27.27 16.00 3.87
N PRO A 14 26.71 14.83 4.19
CA PRO A 14 25.98 14.01 3.23
C PRO A 14 24.67 14.66 2.80
N LEU A 15 24.52 14.80 1.48
CA LEU A 15 23.32 15.06 0.67
C LEU A 15 22.05 15.46 1.46
N ALA A 16 21.96 16.74 1.83
CA ALA A 16 20.67 17.34 2.18
C ALA A 16 19.83 17.46 0.89
N PRO A 17 18.55 17.06 0.88
CA PRO A 17 17.72 17.18 -0.31
C PRO A 17 17.59 18.65 -0.72
N ILE A 18 18.07 18.97 -1.93
CA ILE A 18 17.95 20.31 -2.52
C ILE A 18 16.51 20.43 -3.05
N GLY A 19 15.67 21.15 -2.32
CA GLY A 19 14.28 21.40 -2.72
C GLY A 19 13.52 22.23 -1.69
N LYS A 20 12.37 22.79 -2.09
CA LYS A 20 11.47 23.50 -1.17
C LYS A 20 10.88 22.50 -0.18
N ILE A 21 11.17 22.69 1.11
CA ILE A 21 10.60 21.90 2.20
C ILE A 21 9.18 22.41 2.46
N PHE A 22 8.19 21.54 2.28
CA PHE A 22 6.81 21.83 2.63
C PHE A 22 6.51 21.26 4.02
N ASN A 23 6.28 22.14 4.99
CA ASN A 23 5.78 21.75 6.30
C ASN A 23 4.26 21.53 6.18
N LEU A 24 3.85 20.27 6.01
CA LEU A 24 2.44 19.91 6.04
C LEU A 24 1.99 19.75 7.50
N VAL A 25 1.02 20.55 7.91
CA VAL A 25 0.34 20.41 9.20
C VAL A 25 -0.95 19.62 8.95
N PRO A 26 -1.15 18.44 9.57
CA PRO A 26 -2.38 17.69 9.40
C PRO A 26 -3.55 18.48 10.00
N HIS A 27 -4.57 18.74 9.17
CA HIS A 27 -5.81 19.34 9.61
C HIS A 27 -6.89 18.25 9.66
N LEU A 28 -7.46 18.03 10.84
CA LEU A 28 -8.54 17.07 11.05
C LEU A 28 -9.83 17.66 10.48
N VAL A 29 -10.16 17.28 9.25
CA VAL A 29 -11.43 17.61 8.60
C VAL A 29 -12.53 16.80 9.27
N HIS A 30 -13.38 17.48 10.04
CA HIS A 30 -14.64 16.90 10.51
C HIS A 30 -15.59 16.89 9.32
N SER A 31 -15.75 15.74 8.68
CA SER A 31 -16.73 15.55 7.61
C SER A 31 -18.13 15.75 8.18
N ALA A 32 -18.79 16.84 7.79
CA ALA A 32 -20.18 17.07 8.10
C ALA A 32 -21.02 15.91 7.55
N ALA A 33 -21.86 15.36 8.41
CA ALA A 33 -22.72 14.22 8.15
C ALA A 33 -23.65 14.44 6.94
N GLY A 34 -23.16 14.16 5.74
CA GLY A 34 -23.98 13.83 4.59
C GLY A 34 -24.38 12.36 4.70
N LYS A 35 -25.68 12.10 4.88
CA LYS A 35 -26.25 10.74 4.83
C LYS A 35 -25.90 10.10 3.47
N GLN A 36 -24.82 9.32 3.43
CA GLN A 36 -24.59 8.32 2.41
C GLN A 36 -24.94 6.97 3.03
N SER A 37 -26.06 6.40 2.60
CA SER A 37 -26.43 5.04 2.94
C SER A 37 -25.41 4.08 2.33
N LEU A 38 -24.46 3.62 3.13
CA LEU A 38 -23.63 2.48 2.79
C LEU A 38 -24.55 1.26 2.63
N GLY A 39 -24.70 0.79 1.39
CA GLY A 39 -25.41 -0.43 1.07
C GLY A 39 -24.78 -1.59 1.84
N ARG A 40 -25.62 -2.38 2.53
CA ARG A 40 -25.20 -3.55 3.29
C ARG A 40 -24.33 -4.47 2.41
N ASN A 41 -23.16 -4.85 2.93
CA ASN A 41 -22.32 -5.92 2.41
C ASN A 41 -23.18 -7.15 2.10
N ARG A 42 -23.35 -7.46 0.82
CA ARG A 42 -23.88 -8.75 0.35
C ARG A 42 -22.72 -9.51 -0.25
N GLU A 43 -22.44 -10.69 0.30
CA GLU A 43 -21.43 -11.60 -0.23
C GLU A 43 -21.70 -11.90 -1.71
N PRO A 44 -20.66 -11.95 -2.57
CA PRO A 44 -20.82 -12.19 -3.99
C PRO A 44 -21.33 -13.62 -4.22
N ARG A 45 -22.57 -13.76 -4.68
CA ARG A 45 -23.10 -15.04 -5.18
C ARG A 45 -22.77 -15.14 -6.66
N PHE A 46 -22.13 -16.24 -7.05
CA PHE A 46 -21.84 -16.58 -8.44
C PHE A 46 -23.15 -16.60 -9.24
N VAL A 47 -23.25 -15.75 -10.28
CA VAL A 47 -24.40 -15.71 -11.19
C VAL A 47 -23.99 -16.40 -12.49
N PRO A 48 -24.54 -17.58 -12.82
CA PRO A 48 -24.33 -18.20 -14.11
C PRO A 48 -24.98 -17.35 -15.20
N PHE A 49 -24.15 -16.72 -16.04
CA PHE A 49 -24.44 -16.06 -17.31
C PHE A 49 -25.88 -15.57 -17.54
N GLU A 50 -26.20 -14.41 -16.97
CA GLU A 50 -27.19 -13.51 -17.59
C GLU A 50 -26.56 -12.12 -17.76
N PRO A 51 -26.69 -11.48 -18.94
CA PRO A 51 -26.10 -10.18 -19.19
C PRO A 51 -26.74 -9.09 -18.33
N TYR A 52 -25.90 -8.36 -17.61
CA TYR A 52 -26.22 -7.32 -16.64
C TYR A 52 -27.15 -6.23 -17.22
N LYS A 53 -28.39 -6.10 -16.72
CA LYS A 53 -29.35 -5.04 -17.12
C LYS A 53 -29.12 -3.69 -16.41
N ALA A 54 -27.88 -3.22 -16.28
CA ALA A 54 -27.59 -1.93 -15.63
C ALA A 54 -26.71 -0.98 -16.45
N ALA A 55 -26.79 -1.04 -17.78
CA ALA A 55 -26.24 -0.01 -18.66
C ALA A 55 -27.16 0.22 -19.86
N VAL A 56 -28.29 0.90 -19.65
CA VAL A 56 -29.12 1.42 -20.75
C VAL A 56 -29.46 2.89 -20.52
N THR A 57 -28.46 3.69 -20.19
CA THR A 57 -28.53 5.15 -20.34
C THR A 57 -27.23 5.63 -20.97
N PRO A 58 -27.23 6.02 -22.26
CA PRO A 58 -26.04 6.58 -22.89
C PRO A 58 -25.71 7.95 -22.30
N ILE A 59 -24.41 8.23 -22.12
CA ILE A 59 -23.86 9.49 -21.56
C ILE A 59 -24.14 10.70 -22.49
N ILE A 60 -24.63 10.48 -23.71
CA ILE A 60 -25.00 11.53 -24.67
C ILE A 60 -26.49 11.38 -25.03
N PRO A 61 -27.33 12.42 -24.89
CA PRO A 61 -28.74 12.36 -25.21
C PRO A 61 -28.96 12.22 -26.73
N PHE A 62 -29.37 11.04 -27.17
CA PHE A 62 -29.84 10.81 -28.54
C PHE A 62 -31.20 11.48 -28.75
N ARG A 63 -31.29 12.45 -29.67
CA ARG A 63 -32.56 12.82 -30.31
C ARG A 63 -32.98 11.69 -31.24
N LYS A 64 -34.16 11.09 -30.99
CA LYS A 64 -34.75 10.10 -31.90
C LYS A 64 -35.06 10.76 -33.25
N PRO A 65 -34.59 10.25 -34.40
CA PRO A 65 -35.12 10.68 -35.69
C PRO A 65 -36.58 10.23 -35.83
N PRO A 66 -37.42 10.98 -36.56
CA PRO A 66 -38.82 10.62 -36.76
C PRO A 66 -38.92 9.29 -37.50
N ILE A 67 -39.79 8.42 -37.00
CA ILE A 67 -40.20 7.18 -37.65
C ILE A 67 -40.87 7.55 -38.99
N LEU A 68 -40.13 7.45 -40.08
CA LEU A 68 -40.74 7.38 -41.40
C LEU A 68 -41.41 6.01 -41.54
N ARG A 69 -42.73 6.00 -41.46
CA ARG A 69 -43.53 4.83 -41.85
C ARG A 69 -43.26 4.57 -43.33
N SER A 70 -42.61 3.45 -43.63
CA SER A 70 -42.59 2.90 -44.98
C SER A 70 -44.03 2.59 -45.38
N ARG A 71 -44.63 3.46 -46.20
CA ARG A 71 -45.84 3.17 -46.96
C ARG A 71 -45.40 2.76 -48.34
N ASN A 72 -45.09 1.47 -48.51
CA ASN A 72 -45.08 0.78 -49.79
C ASN A 72 -45.09 -0.73 -49.49
N ASN A 73 -46.24 -1.23 -49.02
CA ASN A 73 -46.52 -2.65 -49.02
C ASN A 73 -47.11 -3.02 -50.38
N LEU A 74 -46.27 -3.06 -51.42
CA LEU A 74 -46.56 -3.90 -52.57
C LEU A 74 -45.80 -5.19 -52.33
N ASP A 75 -46.47 -6.15 -51.70
CA ASP A 75 -45.90 -7.46 -51.42
C ASP A 75 -45.63 -8.15 -52.77
N LEU A 76 -44.36 -8.52 -52.99
CA LEU A 76 -43.92 -9.24 -54.18
C LEU A 76 -44.72 -10.55 -54.36
N GLY A 77 -45.21 -11.14 -53.27
CA GLY A 77 -46.11 -12.29 -53.29
C GLY A 77 -47.46 -11.99 -53.97
N VAL A 78 -47.99 -10.77 -53.85
CA VAL A 78 -49.28 -10.37 -54.45
C VAL A 78 -49.13 -10.16 -55.96
N LEU A 79 -48.00 -9.61 -56.41
CA LEU A 79 -47.69 -9.46 -57.84
C LEU A 79 -47.46 -10.81 -58.53
N VAL A 80 -46.76 -11.73 -57.87
CA VAL A 80 -46.54 -13.09 -58.37
C VAL A 80 -47.84 -13.89 -58.39
N SER A 81 -48.73 -13.71 -57.40
CA SER A 81 -50.07 -14.31 -57.43
C SER A 81 -50.90 -13.78 -58.59
N GLN A 82 -50.95 -12.46 -58.81
CA GLN A 82 -51.71 -11.86 -59.91
C GLN A 82 -51.19 -12.28 -61.28
N LEU A 83 -49.87 -12.41 -61.47
CA LEU A 83 -49.27 -12.94 -62.71
C LEU A 83 -49.54 -14.44 -62.90
N SER A 84 -49.62 -15.21 -61.81
CA SER A 84 -50.00 -16.63 -61.86
C SER A 84 -51.46 -16.82 -62.21
N ASP A 85 -52.34 -15.94 -61.70
CA ASP A 85 -53.79 -15.96 -61.96
C ASP A 85 -54.11 -15.56 -63.41
N ILE A 86 -53.39 -14.59 -63.99
CA ILE A 86 -53.53 -14.24 -65.42
C ILE A 86 -53.10 -15.42 -66.30
N LYS A 87 -52.02 -16.12 -65.94
CA LYS A 87 -51.47 -17.25 -66.70
C LYS A 87 -52.35 -18.50 -66.65
N THR A 88 -53.12 -18.71 -65.57
CA THR A 88 -54.07 -19.83 -65.47
C THR A 88 -55.38 -19.54 -66.20
N CYS A 89 -55.82 -18.28 -66.30
CA CYS A 89 -57.00 -17.91 -67.08
C CYS A 89 -56.80 -18.08 -68.60
N GLU A 90 -55.61 -17.82 -69.15
CA GLU A 90 -55.34 -17.99 -70.59
C GLU A 90 -55.31 -19.47 -71.02
N LEU A 91 -54.94 -20.39 -70.14
CA LEU A 91 -54.90 -21.83 -70.44
C LEU A 91 -56.27 -22.52 -70.37
N GLN A 92 -57.27 -21.89 -69.76
CA GLN A 92 -58.62 -22.45 -69.61
C GLN A 92 -59.60 -22.00 -70.73
N GLY A 93 -59.19 -21.07 -71.59
CA GLY A 93 -59.98 -20.59 -72.75
C GLY A 93 -59.88 -21.43 -74.03
N MET A 94 -59.11 -22.52 -74.04
CA MET A 94 -58.84 -23.33 -75.24
C MET A 94 -59.42 -24.76 -75.20
N SER A 95 -60.26 -25.09 -74.21
CA SER A 95 -60.84 -26.42 -74.07
C SER A 95 -62.35 -26.42 -74.34
N GLU A 96 -62.79 -26.22 -75.58
CA GLU A 96 -64.14 -26.64 -76.02
C GLU A 96 -64.31 -26.48 -77.55
N SER A 97 -64.13 -27.57 -78.31
CA SER A 97 -64.86 -27.83 -79.58
C SER A 97 -64.65 -29.24 -80.16
N ARG A 98 -65.67 -30.09 -79.94
CA ARG A 98 -66.37 -31.02 -80.86
C ARG A 98 -65.64 -32.15 -81.62
N SER A 99 -65.91 -33.37 -81.15
CA SER A 99 -66.56 -34.52 -81.81
C SER A 99 -66.63 -34.68 -83.36
N ALA A 100 -66.18 -35.88 -83.80
CA ALA A 100 -66.87 -36.87 -84.65
C ALA A 100 -66.65 -36.94 -86.20
N ILE A 101 -66.02 -38.06 -86.62
CA ILE A 101 -66.30 -38.96 -87.78
C ILE A 101 -65.71 -38.62 -89.17
N GLY A 102 -64.66 -39.35 -89.57
CA GLY A 102 -64.74 -40.33 -90.67
C GLY A 102 -64.23 -40.00 -92.09
N CYS A 103 -62.95 -40.32 -92.35
CA CYS A 103 -62.40 -41.04 -93.53
C CYS A 103 -62.05 -40.28 -94.84
N MET A 104 -60.73 -40.25 -95.11
CA MET A 104 -60.03 -40.14 -96.42
C MET A 104 -59.98 -38.76 -97.11
N SER A 105 -59.60 -37.74 -96.33
CA SER A 105 -58.82 -36.54 -96.72
C SER A 105 -58.03 -36.02 -95.50
N ASP A 106 -57.75 -36.92 -94.55
CA ASP A 106 -57.45 -36.62 -93.14
C ASP A 106 -55.96 -36.29 -92.92
N SER A 107 -55.09 -36.80 -93.79
CA SER A 107 -53.64 -36.59 -93.72
C SER A 107 -53.29 -35.12 -93.95
N ASP A 108 -53.77 -34.53 -95.06
CA ASP A 108 -53.36 -33.19 -95.48
C ASP A 108 -53.98 -32.08 -94.63
N ALA A 109 -55.23 -32.27 -94.17
CA ALA A 109 -55.86 -31.35 -93.24
C ALA A 109 -55.16 -31.36 -91.87
N LYS A 110 -54.75 -32.55 -91.40
CA LYS A 110 -54.00 -32.71 -90.15
C LYS A 110 -52.55 -32.23 -90.27
N ILE A 111 -51.91 -32.42 -91.42
CA ILE A 111 -50.59 -31.85 -91.74
C ILE A 111 -50.67 -30.32 -91.74
N ASN A 112 -51.66 -29.72 -92.41
CA ASN A 112 -51.83 -28.27 -92.41
C ASN A 112 -52.13 -27.71 -91.00
N ALA A 113 -52.96 -28.40 -90.20
CA ALA A 113 -53.22 -28.02 -88.82
C ALA A 113 -51.96 -28.14 -87.93
N LEU A 114 -51.17 -29.20 -88.12
CA LEU A 114 -49.90 -29.39 -87.42
C LEU A 114 -48.84 -28.37 -87.86
N GLU A 115 -48.76 -28.03 -89.15
CA GLU A 115 -47.86 -26.98 -89.65
C GLU A 115 -48.25 -25.60 -89.11
N GLN A 116 -49.54 -25.32 -88.99
CA GLN A 116 -50.04 -24.09 -88.40
C GLN A 116 -49.70 -24.04 -86.91
N GLN A 117 -49.86 -25.15 -86.18
CA GLN A 117 -49.42 -25.26 -84.78
C GLN A 117 -47.90 -25.13 -84.63
N VAL A 118 -47.10 -25.72 -85.53
CA VAL A 118 -45.64 -25.56 -85.51
C VAL A 118 -45.23 -24.12 -85.78
N LYS A 119 -45.92 -23.43 -86.69
CA LYS A 119 -45.71 -22.00 -86.94
C LYS A 119 -46.10 -21.14 -85.74
N GLU A 120 -47.19 -21.46 -85.07
CA GLU A 120 -47.63 -20.74 -83.86
C GLU A 120 -46.66 -20.99 -82.68
N LEU A 121 -46.32 -22.26 -82.43
CA LEU A 121 -45.34 -22.64 -81.41
C LEU A 121 -43.95 -22.06 -81.68
N SER A 122 -43.56 -21.91 -82.94
CA SER A 122 -42.31 -21.24 -83.30
C SER A 122 -42.35 -19.75 -83.01
N ARG A 123 -43.48 -19.07 -83.28
CA ARG A 123 -43.69 -17.67 -82.90
C ARG A 123 -43.70 -17.49 -81.39
N ASP A 124 -44.38 -18.36 -80.66
CA ASP A 124 -44.40 -18.35 -79.20
C ASP A 124 -43.01 -18.58 -78.64
N LYS A 125 -42.25 -19.54 -79.20
CA LYS A 125 -40.85 -19.78 -78.83
C LYS A 125 -40.00 -18.52 -79.04
N GLU A 126 -40.08 -17.87 -80.19
CA GLU A 126 -39.33 -16.63 -80.47
C GLU A 126 -39.74 -15.50 -79.51
N TYR A 127 -41.04 -15.39 -79.20
CA TYR A 127 -41.57 -14.42 -78.24
C TYR A 127 -41.07 -14.68 -76.82
N PHE A 128 -41.11 -15.91 -76.33
CA PHE A 128 -40.59 -16.29 -75.02
C PHE A 128 -39.07 -16.19 -74.94
N GLU A 129 -38.34 -16.54 -76.00
CA GLU A 129 -36.89 -16.32 -76.09
C GLU A 129 -36.54 -14.82 -76.04
N GLY A 130 -37.32 -13.97 -76.71
CA GLY A 130 -37.18 -12.51 -76.65
C GLY A 130 -37.41 -11.97 -75.24
N GLN A 131 -38.47 -12.40 -74.57
CA GLN A 131 -38.75 -12.04 -73.18
C GLN A 131 -37.66 -12.52 -72.22
N LEU A 132 -37.19 -13.75 -72.39
CA LEU A 132 -36.12 -14.29 -71.55
C LEU A 132 -34.83 -13.48 -71.71
N LYS A 133 -34.46 -13.10 -72.95
CA LYS A 133 -33.30 -12.24 -73.21
C LYS A 133 -33.46 -10.87 -72.55
N PHE A 134 -34.63 -10.24 -72.68
CA PHE A 134 -34.90 -8.96 -72.03
C PHE A 134 -34.85 -9.09 -70.50
N GLN A 135 -35.43 -10.16 -69.94
CA GLN A 135 -35.41 -10.41 -68.50
C GLN A 135 -33.98 -10.64 -67.98
N VAL A 136 -33.16 -11.42 -68.71
CA VAL A 136 -31.74 -11.61 -68.38
C VAL A 136 -30.98 -10.28 -68.43
N GLN A 137 -31.25 -9.45 -69.44
CA GLN A 137 -30.64 -8.12 -69.55
C GLN A 137 -31.02 -7.22 -68.38
N VAL A 138 -32.31 -7.11 -68.05
CA VAL A 138 -32.78 -6.31 -66.91
C VAL A 138 -32.22 -6.86 -65.60
N ASN A 139 -32.14 -8.19 -65.42
CA ASN A 139 -31.56 -8.79 -64.22
C ASN A 139 -30.06 -8.47 -64.09
N THR A 140 -29.34 -8.47 -65.21
CA THR A 140 -27.91 -8.12 -65.26
C THR A 140 -27.71 -6.65 -64.88
N GLU A 141 -28.49 -5.73 -65.45
CA GLU A 141 -28.45 -4.31 -65.12
C GLU A 141 -28.84 -4.04 -63.65
N LEU A 142 -29.88 -4.72 -63.14
CA LEU A 142 -30.28 -4.62 -61.73
C LEU A 142 -29.19 -5.13 -60.78
N LYS A 143 -28.54 -6.25 -61.11
CA LYS A 143 -27.41 -6.78 -60.32
C LYS A 143 -26.24 -5.79 -60.33
N ASN A 144 -25.91 -5.22 -61.48
CA ASN A 144 -24.83 -4.23 -61.59
C ASN A 144 -25.15 -2.97 -60.78
N LEU A 145 -26.38 -2.46 -60.88
CA LEU A 145 -26.82 -1.31 -60.11
C LEU A 145 -26.82 -1.60 -58.60
N LEU A 146 -27.24 -2.79 -58.18
CA LEU A 146 -27.21 -3.20 -56.78
C LEU A 146 -25.78 -3.28 -56.24
N VAL A 147 -24.88 -3.89 -57.02
CA VAL A 147 -23.45 -3.97 -56.68
C VAL A 147 -22.84 -2.58 -56.61
N ALA A 148 -23.18 -1.67 -57.52
CA ALA A 148 -22.72 -0.30 -57.49
C ALA A 148 -23.26 0.48 -56.28
N ALA A 149 -24.56 0.35 -55.98
CA ALA A 149 -25.19 1.08 -54.88
C ALA A 149 -24.78 0.57 -53.49
N LEU A 150 -24.54 -0.73 -53.33
CA LEU A 150 -24.23 -1.34 -52.04
C LEU A 150 -22.74 -1.65 -51.83
N GLY A 151 -21.98 -1.88 -52.89
CA GLY A 151 -20.57 -2.25 -52.81
C GLY A 151 -19.73 -1.16 -52.15
N GLU A 152 -19.93 0.09 -52.55
CA GLU A 152 -19.19 1.25 -52.03
C GLU A 152 -19.53 1.56 -50.56
N ASP A 153 -20.82 1.56 -50.18
CA ASP A 153 -21.24 1.83 -48.80
C ASP A 153 -20.72 0.76 -47.83
N ILE A 154 -20.82 -0.52 -48.22
CA ILE A 154 -20.30 -1.64 -47.42
C ILE A 154 -18.79 -1.53 -47.27
N GLN A 155 -18.06 -1.27 -48.36
CA GLN A 155 -16.61 -1.12 -48.33
C GLN A 155 -16.18 0.03 -47.43
N THR A 156 -16.84 1.18 -47.53
CA THR A 156 -16.54 2.37 -46.71
C THR A 156 -16.80 2.07 -45.24
N ARG A 157 -17.93 1.42 -44.91
CA ARG A 157 -18.26 1.03 -43.53
C ARG A 157 -17.26 0.04 -42.94
N VAL A 158 -16.83 -0.95 -43.73
CA VAL A 158 -15.80 -1.90 -43.29
C VAL A 158 -14.48 -1.18 -43.02
N ASN A 159 -14.08 -0.24 -43.89
CA ASN A 159 -12.85 0.53 -43.71
C ASN A 159 -12.90 1.38 -42.44
N VAL A 160 -13.98 2.14 -42.20
CA VAL A 160 -14.16 2.94 -40.99
C VAL A 160 -14.13 2.05 -39.74
N LEU A 161 -14.86 0.93 -39.74
CA LEU A 161 -14.85 -0.02 -38.62
C LEU A 161 -13.48 -0.64 -38.39
N THR A 162 -12.70 -0.86 -39.44
CA THR A 162 -11.34 -1.41 -39.35
C THR A 162 -10.40 -0.38 -38.74
N GLU A 163 -10.51 0.88 -39.16
CA GLU A 163 -9.76 1.98 -38.58
C GLU A 163 -10.10 2.19 -37.10
N ASP A 164 -11.39 2.23 -36.75
CA ASP A 164 -11.84 2.36 -35.36
C ASP A 164 -11.32 1.22 -34.47
N LYS A 165 -11.38 -0.03 -34.96
CA LYS A 165 -10.83 -1.18 -34.24
C LYS A 165 -9.32 -1.07 -34.04
N LEU A 166 -8.60 -0.57 -35.05
CA LEU A 166 -7.16 -0.39 -34.98
C LEU A 166 -6.82 0.73 -33.98
N GLN A 167 -7.54 1.85 -34.01
CA GLN A 167 -7.40 2.94 -33.04
C GLN A 167 -7.69 2.46 -31.62
N LEU A 168 -8.76 1.68 -31.42
CA LEU A 168 -9.09 1.11 -30.12
C LEU A 168 -8.01 0.14 -29.62
N ALA A 169 -7.47 -0.71 -30.50
CA ALA A 169 -6.39 -1.62 -30.15
C ALA A 169 -5.13 -0.86 -29.71
N ARG A 170 -4.78 0.24 -30.38
CA ARG A 170 -3.68 1.12 -29.97
C ARG A 170 -3.94 1.75 -28.60
N ALA A 171 -5.13 2.33 -28.40
CA ALA A 171 -5.51 2.93 -27.13
C ALA A 171 -5.49 1.92 -25.95
N LEU A 172 -5.87 0.67 -26.21
CA LEU A 172 -5.80 -0.40 -25.22
C LEU A 172 -4.35 -0.74 -24.87
N VAL A 173 -3.47 -0.86 -25.87
CA VAL A 173 -2.03 -1.09 -25.66
C VAL A 173 -1.40 0.06 -24.86
N ASP A 174 -1.71 1.31 -25.20
CA ASP A 174 -1.21 2.48 -24.49
C ASP A 174 -1.69 2.48 -23.03
N SER A 175 -2.96 2.15 -22.79
CA SER A 175 -3.51 2.01 -21.44
C SER A 175 -2.82 0.87 -20.67
N ALA A 176 -2.55 -0.27 -21.30
CA ALA A 176 -1.86 -1.39 -20.67
C ALA A 176 -0.41 -1.03 -20.31
N ASN A 177 0.31 -0.33 -21.20
CA ASN A 177 1.65 0.18 -20.94
C ASN A 177 1.64 1.18 -19.78
N ASN A 178 0.69 2.12 -19.74
CA ASN A 178 0.54 3.07 -18.64
C ASN A 178 0.33 2.34 -17.29
N ILE A 179 -0.56 1.35 -17.25
CA ILE A 179 -0.78 0.52 -16.04
C ILE A 179 0.50 -0.22 -15.64
N SER A 180 1.25 -0.76 -16.59
CA SER A 180 2.53 -1.42 -16.32
C SER A 180 3.53 -0.46 -15.68
N THR A 181 3.69 0.74 -16.25
CA THR A 181 4.62 1.74 -15.71
C THR A 181 4.22 2.23 -14.31
N HIS A 182 2.92 2.41 -14.05
CA HIS A 182 2.44 2.78 -12.72
C HIS A 182 2.64 1.66 -11.71
N THR A 183 2.48 0.39 -12.12
CA THR A 183 2.79 -0.76 -11.27
C THR A 183 4.26 -0.76 -10.87
N GLU A 184 5.17 -0.55 -11.84
CA GLU A 184 6.62 -0.46 -11.56
C GLU A 184 6.94 0.70 -10.59
N GLN A 185 6.30 1.86 -10.76
CA GLN A 185 6.45 2.99 -9.82
C GLN A 185 5.98 2.65 -8.40
N ILE A 186 4.86 1.94 -8.27
CA ILE A 186 4.34 1.49 -6.98
C ILE A 186 5.33 0.51 -6.33
N GLU A 187 5.83 -0.47 -7.07
CA GLU A 187 6.83 -1.42 -6.58
C GLU A 187 8.13 -0.73 -6.17
N TYR A 188 8.60 0.23 -6.95
CA TYR A 188 9.76 1.05 -6.63
C TYR A 188 9.57 1.81 -5.32
N LEU A 189 8.43 2.50 -5.15
CA LEU A 189 8.11 3.23 -3.93
C LEU A 189 7.93 2.31 -2.73
N ALA A 190 7.32 1.13 -2.91
CA ALA A 190 7.21 0.12 -1.88
C ALA A 190 8.60 -0.37 -1.43
N GLY A 191 9.51 -0.64 -2.38
CA GLY A 191 10.90 -0.98 -2.09
C GLY A 191 11.63 0.11 -1.30
N GLN A 192 11.45 1.38 -1.68
CA GLN A 192 12.01 2.51 -0.92
C GLN A 192 11.44 2.59 0.51
N SER A 193 10.12 2.38 0.66
CA SER A 193 9.48 2.40 1.97
C SER A 193 10.05 1.34 2.92
N GLU A 194 10.37 0.15 2.40
CA GLU A 194 11.00 -0.93 3.19
C GLU A 194 12.44 -0.59 3.56
N VAL A 195 13.21 -0.01 2.64
CA VAL A 195 14.58 0.48 2.93
C VAL A 195 14.55 1.55 4.02
N TRP A 196 13.62 2.49 3.96
CA TRP A 196 13.47 3.52 4.99
C TRP A 196 13.02 2.93 6.33
N ARG A 197 12.10 1.97 6.32
CA ARG A 197 11.67 1.25 7.52
C ARG A 197 12.86 0.53 8.18
N SER A 198 13.68 -0.17 7.40
CA SER A 198 14.88 -0.87 7.88
C SER A 198 15.92 0.10 8.45
N LYS A 199 16.21 1.20 7.74
CA LYS A 199 17.14 2.25 8.21
C LYS A 199 16.67 2.88 9.52
N PHE A 200 15.38 3.20 9.61
CA PHE A 200 14.78 3.75 10.83
C PHE A 200 14.88 2.77 11.98
N LEU A 201 14.57 1.48 11.75
CA LEU A 201 14.67 0.45 12.78
C LEU A 201 16.10 0.27 13.29
N ALA A 202 17.09 0.16 12.39
CA ALA A 202 18.49 0.07 12.77
C ALA A 202 18.98 1.29 13.57
N SER A 203 18.61 2.50 13.12
CA SER A 203 18.93 3.73 13.84
C SER A 203 18.23 3.80 15.21
N SER A 204 16.99 3.31 15.31
CA SER A 204 16.23 3.31 16.56
C SER A 204 16.83 2.36 17.57
N LEU A 205 17.21 1.14 17.13
CA LEU A 205 17.93 0.18 17.96
C LEU A 205 19.24 0.78 18.50
N MET A 206 20.04 1.41 17.64
CA MET A 206 21.29 2.04 18.09
C MET A 206 21.04 3.15 19.14
N VAL A 207 20.01 3.97 18.96
CA VAL A 207 19.63 5.01 19.93
C VAL A 207 19.17 4.40 21.25
N GLU A 208 18.39 3.33 21.21
CA GLU A 208 17.96 2.62 22.41
C GLU A 208 19.13 1.96 23.15
N GLU A 209 20.11 1.40 22.42
CA GLU A 209 21.34 0.89 23.03
C GLU A 209 22.13 2.00 23.72
N LEU A 210 22.30 3.15 23.06
CA LEU A 210 22.96 4.31 23.65
C LEU A 210 22.20 4.83 24.89
N ALA A 211 20.87 4.88 24.84
CA ALA A 211 20.06 5.28 25.97
C ALA A 211 20.23 4.32 27.16
N ARG A 212 20.29 3.01 26.90
CA ARG A 212 20.54 1.97 27.91
C ARG A 212 21.93 2.10 28.54
N TRP A 213 22.97 2.29 27.72
CA TRP A 213 24.33 2.53 28.21
C TRP A 213 24.41 3.81 29.03
N LYS A 214 23.78 4.90 28.58
CA LYS A 214 23.70 6.15 29.32
C LYS A 214 23.01 5.98 30.67
N ALA A 215 21.88 5.28 30.73
CA ALA A 215 21.16 5.01 31.98
C ALA A 215 22.03 4.19 32.96
N SER A 216 22.64 3.10 32.48
CA SER A 216 23.54 2.25 33.27
C SER A 216 24.74 3.03 33.82
N LEU A 217 25.39 3.83 32.99
CA LEU A 217 26.53 4.64 33.40
C LEU A 217 26.13 5.75 34.40
N THR A 218 24.98 6.39 34.17
CA THR A 218 24.46 7.43 35.07
C THR A 218 24.13 6.84 36.44
N GLN A 219 23.51 5.67 36.49
CA GLN A 219 23.23 4.97 37.75
C GLN A 219 24.52 4.62 38.49
N LYS A 220 25.53 4.05 37.80
CA LYS A 220 26.83 3.75 38.39
C LYS A 220 27.53 5.02 38.91
N ASN A 221 27.50 6.10 38.15
CA ASN A 221 28.05 7.39 38.58
C ASN A 221 27.35 7.89 39.85
N ASN A 222 26.02 7.77 39.92
CA ASN A 222 25.27 8.16 41.12
C ASN A 222 25.66 7.32 42.34
N LEU A 223 25.86 6.00 42.17
CA LEU A 223 26.33 5.12 43.24
C LEU A 223 27.73 5.51 43.72
N LEU A 224 28.66 5.78 42.79
CA LEU A 224 30.02 6.21 43.12
C LEU A 224 30.04 7.58 43.81
N VAL A 225 29.23 8.54 43.34
CA VAL A 225 29.09 9.85 43.99
C VAL A 225 28.50 9.70 45.39
N SER A 226 27.49 8.84 45.57
CA SER A 226 26.91 8.56 46.88
C SER A 226 27.92 7.93 47.84
N SER A 227 28.69 6.94 47.37
CA SER A 227 29.76 6.32 48.16
C SER A 227 30.85 7.34 48.51
N ASN A 228 31.32 8.15 47.56
CA ASN A 228 32.28 9.22 47.83
C ASN A 228 31.77 10.22 48.87
N LYS A 229 30.48 10.59 48.80
CA LYS A 229 29.88 11.46 49.79
C LYS A 229 29.86 10.80 51.18
N GLN A 230 29.48 9.53 51.26
CA GLN A 230 29.49 8.77 52.51
C GLN A 230 30.91 8.65 53.10
N LEU A 231 31.91 8.38 52.26
CA LEU A 231 33.31 8.35 52.67
C LEU A 231 33.77 9.70 53.20
N LEU A 232 33.49 10.79 52.47
CA LEU A 232 33.82 12.14 52.94
C LEU A 232 33.10 12.48 54.24
N GLU A 233 31.85 12.07 54.41
CA GLU A 233 31.10 12.31 55.65
C GLU A 233 31.67 11.50 56.82
N MET A 234 31.85 10.18 56.67
CA MET A 234 32.46 9.32 57.69
C MET A 234 33.87 9.81 58.02
N THR A 235 34.76 9.92 57.03
CA THR A 235 36.14 10.32 57.25
C THR A 235 36.25 11.76 57.76
N SER A 236 35.62 12.74 57.13
CA SER A 236 35.82 14.15 57.52
C SER A 236 35.08 14.55 58.80
N ARG A 237 33.90 13.97 59.06
CA ARG A 237 33.11 14.30 60.26
C ARG A 237 33.51 13.42 61.42
N GLN A 238 33.46 12.10 61.27
CA GLN A 238 33.72 11.17 62.37
C GLN A 238 35.18 11.27 62.85
N VAL A 239 36.16 11.27 61.94
CA VAL A 239 37.58 11.37 62.34
C VAL A 239 37.87 12.72 63.00
N ARG A 240 37.28 13.81 62.50
CA ARG A 240 37.45 15.14 63.10
C ARG A 240 36.80 15.24 64.48
N ASP A 241 35.62 14.67 64.68
CA ASP A 241 34.94 14.67 65.97
C ASP A 241 35.72 13.82 66.99
N MET A 242 36.18 12.63 66.58
CA MET A 242 37.07 11.79 67.39
C MET A 242 38.38 12.51 67.73
N ALA A 243 39.04 13.14 66.75
CA ALA A 243 40.28 13.89 66.96
C ALA A 243 40.07 15.07 67.91
N ARG A 244 38.94 15.76 67.84
CA ARG A 244 38.58 16.83 68.78
C ARG A 244 38.45 16.32 70.20
N ASP A 245 37.81 15.17 70.41
CA ASP A 245 37.65 14.61 71.75
C ASP A 245 38.97 14.09 72.31
N VAL A 246 39.81 13.46 71.49
CA VAL A 246 41.19 13.11 71.86
C VAL A 246 42.00 14.36 72.23
N LEU A 247 41.93 15.42 71.42
CA LEU A 247 42.65 16.66 71.70
C LEU A 247 42.19 17.32 73.00
N LYS A 248 40.88 17.31 73.31
CA LYS A 248 40.37 17.78 74.61
C LYS A 248 40.96 16.99 75.77
N ASN A 249 41.00 15.66 75.66
CA ASN A 249 41.55 14.77 76.69
C ASN A 249 43.05 14.98 76.87
N LEU A 250 43.82 15.06 75.78
CA LEU A 250 45.26 15.30 75.81
C LEU A 250 45.60 16.69 76.35
N ARG A 251 44.82 17.72 76.00
CA ARG A 251 44.97 19.06 76.56
C ARG A 251 44.75 19.06 78.07
N PHE A 252 43.74 18.34 78.55
CA PHE A 252 43.46 18.20 79.98
C PHE A 252 44.63 17.51 80.71
N LEU A 253 45.12 16.39 80.15
CA LEU A 253 46.25 15.64 80.72
C LEU A 253 47.56 16.45 80.72
N GLY A 254 47.87 17.16 79.64
CA GLY A 254 49.07 18.00 79.51
C GLY A 254 48.97 19.38 80.16
N GLN A 255 47.83 19.74 80.75
CA GLN A 255 47.56 21.06 81.34
C GLN A 255 47.88 22.25 80.40
N ILE A 256 47.72 22.04 79.09
CA ILE A 256 48.10 23.02 78.06
C ILE A 256 47.02 24.12 77.98
N LYS A 257 47.41 25.37 78.26
CA LYS A 257 46.47 26.51 78.29
C LYS A 257 46.04 26.95 76.89
N GLU A 258 46.95 26.95 75.91
CA GLU A 258 46.69 27.41 74.53
C GLU A 258 47.10 26.37 73.48
N LEU A 259 46.24 26.15 72.49
CA LEU A 259 46.50 25.27 71.35
C LEU A 259 47.01 26.11 70.18
N ARG A 260 48.07 25.67 69.51
CA ARG A 260 48.61 26.31 68.30
C ARG A 260 48.15 25.58 67.05
N LEU A 261 46.85 25.64 66.76
CA LEU A 261 46.29 25.00 65.58
C LEU A 261 46.36 25.90 64.35
N ARG A 262 46.88 25.37 63.24
CA ARG A 262 46.91 26.04 61.93
C ARG A 262 45.54 26.04 61.24
N SER A 263 44.78 24.97 61.38
CA SER A 263 43.40 24.85 60.89
C SER A 263 42.59 23.84 61.70
N GLY A 264 41.27 23.83 61.50
CA GLY A 264 40.36 22.85 62.11
C GLY A 264 40.15 21.57 61.28
N ASN A 265 41.04 21.28 60.34
CA ASN A 265 41.00 20.06 59.54
C ASN A 265 41.39 18.83 60.37
N ALA A 266 40.90 17.64 60.01
CA ALA A 266 41.17 16.39 60.72
C ALA A 266 42.67 16.08 60.82
N VAL A 267 43.43 16.32 59.74
CA VAL A 267 44.88 16.07 59.70
C VAL A 267 45.63 16.98 60.67
N ASP A 268 45.34 18.28 60.66
CA ASP A 268 46.02 19.24 61.54
C ASP A 268 45.68 19.00 63.02
N LEU A 269 44.42 18.62 63.31
CA LEU A 269 44.01 18.24 64.66
C LEU A 269 44.75 16.98 65.14
N LEU A 270 44.84 15.95 64.29
CA LEU A 270 45.55 14.71 64.61
C LEU A 270 47.07 14.94 64.76
N ALA A 271 47.67 15.80 63.93
CA ALA A 271 49.08 16.16 64.05
C ALA A 271 49.38 16.81 65.41
N GLU A 272 48.54 17.74 65.87
CA GLU A 272 48.68 18.31 67.21
C GLU A 272 48.42 17.29 68.32
N CYS A 273 47.46 16.37 68.15
CA CYS A 273 47.27 15.26 69.09
C CYS A 273 48.55 14.42 69.24
N VAL A 274 49.22 14.09 68.13
CA VAL A 274 50.49 13.33 68.14
C VAL A 274 51.61 14.15 68.77
N ASN A 275 51.70 15.45 68.48
CA ASN A 275 52.72 16.32 69.07
C ASN A 275 52.57 16.42 70.60
N ILE A 276 51.35 16.63 71.08
CA ILE A 276 51.06 16.69 72.52
C ILE A 276 51.33 15.33 73.18
N SER A 277 50.93 14.22 72.55
CA SER A 277 51.18 12.89 73.11
C SER A 277 52.67 12.56 73.20
N GLN A 278 53.46 12.91 72.18
CA GLN A 278 54.92 12.75 72.21
C GLN A 278 55.58 13.59 73.31
N GLN A 279 55.15 14.85 73.49
CA GLN A 279 55.63 15.70 74.58
C GLN A 279 55.31 15.10 75.95
N LEU A 280 54.07 14.61 76.13
CA LEU A 280 53.65 13.93 77.35
C LEU A 280 54.51 12.69 77.64
N VAL A 281 54.79 11.86 76.64
CA VAL A 281 55.63 10.67 76.77
C VAL A 281 57.06 11.03 77.22
N LEU A 282 57.66 12.06 76.62
CA LEU A 282 58.99 12.55 77.02
C LEU A 282 59.03 13.03 78.48
N HIS A 283 57.97 13.67 78.96
CA HIS A 283 57.88 14.15 80.34
C HIS A 283 57.48 13.08 81.36
N SER A 284 56.82 12.00 80.94
CA SER A 284 56.30 10.96 81.83
C SER A 284 57.30 9.82 82.11
N GLY A 285 58.41 9.74 81.36
CA GLY A 285 59.47 8.74 81.58
C GLY A 285 59.11 7.30 81.19
N VAL A 286 58.01 7.09 80.45
CA VAL A 286 57.44 5.76 80.14
C VAL A 286 58.12 5.08 78.93
N GLY A 287 59.02 5.77 78.22
CA GLY A 287 59.71 5.25 77.04
C GLY A 287 58.92 5.47 75.73
N MET A 288 59.56 5.23 74.58
CA MET A 288 58.93 5.43 73.27
C MET A 288 57.90 4.32 72.98
N PRO A 289 56.73 4.63 72.39
CA PRO A 289 55.74 3.62 72.00
C PRO A 289 56.31 2.64 70.96
N GLU A 290 56.00 1.35 71.11
CA GLU A 290 56.34 0.30 70.13
C GLU A 290 55.50 0.43 68.85
N GLU A 291 56.05 0.00 67.71
CA GLU A 291 55.33 -0.01 66.43
C GLU A 291 54.21 -1.06 66.44
N LEU A 292 53.00 -0.64 66.07
CA LEU A 292 51.84 -1.52 65.98
C LEU A 292 51.79 -2.17 64.59
N ASN A 293 51.74 -3.51 64.53
CA ASN A 293 51.47 -4.22 63.29
C ASN A 293 49.96 -4.25 63.01
N LEU A 294 49.54 -3.60 61.93
CA LEU A 294 48.13 -3.46 61.52
C LEU A 294 47.78 -4.25 60.25
N GLU A 295 48.68 -5.09 59.73
CA GLU A 295 48.53 -5.78 58.43
C GLU A 295 47.29 -6.69 58.33
N ASN A 296 46.76 -7.17 59.46
CA ASN A 296 45.61 -8.09 59.51
C ASN A 296 44.24 -7.38 59.56
N LEU A 297 44.18 -6.05 59.60
CA LEU A 297 42.90 -5.32 59.68
C LEU A 297 42.38 -4.94 58.28
N GLU A 298 41.06 -4.85 58.14
CA GLU A 298 40.44 -4.36 56.90
C GLU A 298 40.66 -2.84 56.79
N HIS A 299 41.25 -2.41 55.67
CA HIS A 299 41.64 -1.02 55.45
C HIS A 299 40.57 -0.20 54.74
N PHE A 300 39.54 -0.86 54.19
CA PHE A 300 38.47 -0.24 53.43
C PHE A 300 37.19 -0.13 54.23
N THR A 301 36.56 1.03 54.14
CA THR A 301 35.22 1.29 54.64
C THR A 301 34.17 0.57 53.79
N GLU A 302 32.98 0.34 54.35
CA GLU A 302 31.85 -0.25 53.62
C GLU A 302 31.51 0.53 52.34
N ALA A 303 31.67 1.86 52.38
CA ALA A 303 31.48 2.74 51.23
C ALA A 303 32.50 2.46 50.12
N GLU A 304 33.77 2.27 50.47
CA GLU A 304 34.83 1.91 49.50
C GLU A 304 34.59 0.53 48.90
N ASN A 305 34.21 -0.44 49.72
CA ASN A 305 33.84 -1.78 49.25
C ASN A 305 32.66 -1.73 48.28
N ALA A 306 31.66 -0.87 48.52
CA ALA A 306 30.54 -0.65 47.60
C ALA A 306 30.99 0.02 46.29
N ALA A 307 31.91 0.98 46.34
CA ALA A 307 32.46 1.62 45.14
C ALA A 307 33.28 0.65 44.29
N ILE A 308 34.11 -0.19 44.92
CA ILE A 308 34.91 -1.22 44.24
C ILE A 308 33.98 -2.20 43.52
N LYS A 309 32.91 -2.67 44.17
CA LYS A 309 31.90 -3.55 43.55
C LYS A 309 31.19 -2.88 42.38
N ALA A 310 30.88 -1.58 42.47
CA ALA A 310 30.26 -0.83 41.37
C ALA A 310 31.18 -0.71 40.14
N LEU A 311 32.50 -0.62 40.36
CA LEU A 311 33.50 -0.56 39.29
C LEU A 311 33.77 -1.92 38.64
N GLN A 312 33.82 -2.99 39.43
CA GLN A 312 34.03 -4.36 38.94
C GLN A 312 32.90 -4.82 38.00
N ASN A 313 31.67 -4.38 38.26
CA ASN A 313 30.50 -4.68 37.43
C ASN A 313 30.27 -3.66 36.29
N SER A 314 31.28 -2.86 35.93
CA SER A 314 31.16 -1.79 34.92
C SER A 314 30.76 -2.30 33.53
N ASN A 315 31.25 -3.47 33.12
CA ASN A 315 31.05 -4.04 31.79
C ASN A 315 29.72 -4.78 31.58
N GLN A 316 28.93 -5.00 32.64
CA GLN A 316 27.65 -5.71 32.52
C GLN A 316 26.50 -4.70 32.28
N PRO A 317 25.74 -4.85 31.17
CA PRO A 317 24.48 -4.14 31.02
C PRO A 317 23.46 -4.71 32.03
N LEU A 318 22.74 -3.81 32.71
CA LEU A 318 21.77 -4.17 33.76
C LEU A 318 20.50 -4.88 33.24
N MET A 319 20.31 -4.90 31.91
CA MET A 319 19.18 -5.56 31.25
C MET A 319 19.70 -6.55 30.20
N SER A 320 19.10 -7.73 30.16
CA SER A 320 19.41 -8.74 29.15
C SER A 320 19.06 -8.19 27.77
N THR A 321 19.98 -8.34 26.81
CA THR A 321 19.81 -7.86 25.44
C THR A 321 18.58 -8.48 24.79
N ASP A 322 18.32 -9.76 25.07
CA ASP A 322 17.28 -10.54 24.40
C ASP A 322 15.85 -10.11 24.76
N GLU A 323 15.62 -9.66 25.98
CA GLU A 323 14.27 -9.24 26.40
C GLU A 323 13.86 -7.90 25.78
N ALA A 324 14.81 -6.97 25.67
CA ALA A 324 14.61 -5.71 24.96
C ALA A 324 14.40 -5.95 23.45
N PHE A 325 15.25 -6.76 22.82
CA PHE A 325 15.10 -7.13 21.41
C PHE A 325 13.75 -7.80 21.14
N LYS A 326 13.31 -8.72 22.01
CA LYS A 326 12.02 -9.41 21.88
C LYS A 326 10.83 -8.45 22.02
N ALA A 327 10.90 -7.48 22.91
CA ALA A 327 9.86 -6.46 23.06
C ALA A 327 9.74 -5.57 21.81
N ILE A 328 10.87 -5.12 21.25
CA ILE A 328 10.89 -4.23 20.07
C ILE A 328 10.45 -4.98 18.82
N VAL A 329 10.97 -6.18 18.59
CA VAL A 329 10.60 -7.01 17.44
C VAL A 329 9.14 -7.44 17.53
N GLY A 330 8.65 -7.77 18.74
CA GLY A 330 7.25 -8.10 18.97
C GLY A 330 6.29 -6.92 18.73
N GLN A 331 6.70 -5.68 19.02
CA GLN A 331 5.91 -4.48 18.74
C GLN A 331 5.99 -4.05 17.26
N ALA A 332 7.16 -4.15 16.63
CA ALA A 332 7.36 -3.75 15.24
C ALA A 332 6.78 -4.76 14.24
N PHE A 333 6.72 -6.03 14.63
CA PHE A 333 6.18 -7.14 13.83
C PHE A 333 5.30 -8.03 14.71
N PRO A 334 4.06 -7.60 15.02
CA PRO A 334 3.09 -8.47 15.67
C PRO A 334 2.92 -9.70 14.78
N SER A 335 3.27 -10.88 15.30
CA SER A 335 3.08 -12.13 14.56
C SER A 335 1.61 -12.22 14.12
N ILE A 336 1.34 -12.62 12.88
CA ILE A 336 -0.03 -12.73 12.34
C ILE A 336 -0.92 -13.61 13.24
N LEU A 337 -0.31 -14.56 13.97
CA LEU A 337 -0.96 -15.37 15.01
C LEU A 337 -1.41 -14.57 16.25
N ALA A 338 -0.68 -13.53 16.66
CA ALA A 338 -1.04 -12.66 17.77
C ALA A 338 -2.22 -11.75 17.39
N MET A 339 -2.23 -11.18 16.17
CA MET A 339 -3.38 -10.42 15.68
C MET A 339 -4.64 -11.28 15.55
N ARG A 340 -4.50 -12.56 15.18
CA ARG A 340 -5.65 -13.48 15.10
C ARG A 340 -6.26 -13.79 16.47
N LYS A 341 -5.44 -13.84 17.53
CA LYS A 341 -5.88 -14.12 18.91
C LYS A 341 -6.69 -12.97 19.51
N ASP A 342 -6.33 -11.73 19.20
CA ASP A 342 -7.06 -10.55 19.66
C ASP A 342 -8.44 -10.43 18.97
N SER A 343 -8.56 -10.87 17.72
CA SER A 343 -9.85 -10.96 17.03
C SER A 343 -10.75 -12.12 17.51
N THR A 344 -10.19 -13.21 18.06
CA THR A 344 -11.01 -14.30 18.63
C THR A 344 -11.40 -14.05 20.09
N ALA A 345 -10.61 -13.29 20.85
CA ALA A 345 -10.93 -12.94 22.23
C ALA A 345 -12.11 -11.95 22.35
N THR A 346 -12.40 -11.19 21.29
CA THR A 346 -13.54 -10.27 21.24
C THR A 346 -14.86 -10.96 20.86
N GLU A 347 -14.83 -12.19 20.34
CA GLU A 347 -16.05 -12.96 20.05
C GLU A 347 -16.48 -13.88 21.21
N GLU A 348 -15.55 -14.36 22.04
CA GLU A 348 -15.89 -15.21 23.19
C GLU A 348 -16.48 -14.44 24.38
N SER A 349 -16.22 -13.14 24.52
CA SER A 349 -16.79 -12.33 25.63
C SER A 349 -18.24 -11.90 25.41
N VAL A 350 -18.87 -12.21 24.27
CA VAL A 350 -20.26 -11.82 23.96
C VAL A 350 -21.25 -12.96 24.20
N ASN A 351 -20.81 -14.21 24.31
CA ASN A 351 -21.71 -15.37 24.40
C ASN A 351 -22.03 -15.86 25.83
N ASP A 352 -21.40 -15.32 26.88
CA ASP A 352 -21.63 -15.76 28.27
C ASP A 352 -22.60 -14.87 29.07
N ALA A 353 -23.32 -13.96 28.40
CA ALA A 353 -24.34 -13.13 29.03
C ALA A 353 -25.77 -13.53 28.61
N LEU A 354 -26.21 -14.74 28.99
CA LEU A 354 -27.66 -15.02 29.07
C LEU A 354 -27.99 -15.91 30.28
N PRO A 355 -28.91 -15.49 31.17
CA PRO A 355 -29.22 -16.21 32.38
C PRO A 355 -30.22 -17.34 32.13
N LYS A 356 -29.98 -18.50 32.73
CA LYS A 356 -31.01 -19.45 33.15
C LYS A 356 -30.71 -19.91 34.56
#